data_AF-A0A7S0KFT4-F1
#
_entry.id   AF-A0A7S0KFT4-F1
#
_cell.length_a   1.000
_cell.length_b   1.000
_cell.length_c   1.000
_cell.angle_alpha   90.00
_cell.angle_beta   90.00
_cell.angle_gamma   90.00
#
_symmetry.space_group_name_H-M   'P 1'
#
loop_
_entity.id
_entity.type
_entity.pdbx_description
1 polymer ?
#
loop_
_entity_poly.entity_id
_entity_poly.type
_entity_poly.pdbx_seq_one_letter_code
_entity_poly.pdbx_strand_id
1 'polypeptide(L)'
;VGTPVGTLSGRMRMLCVDDTYRLLSQTLRERGNWSVTNWNRFSRKDRRGAVKPPAGASFDAATVRLPPTKAAFAMAAVAVAARLRAGGVAWIYGADREGIRGCETDGLPDGLFEDVRVVHASSGGASGGGG
;
A
#
# COMPACT_ATOMS: atom_id res chain seq x y z
N VAL A 1 -6.44 -31.30 1.81
CA VAL A 1 -5.27 -31.35 0.90
C VAL A 1 -5.39 -30.14 -0.02
N GLY A 2 -4.66 -29.07 0.27
CA GLY A 2 -4.73 -27.81 -0.49
C GLY A 2 -3.71 -27.82 -1.62
N THR A 3 -4.17 -27.54 -2.84
CA THR A 3 -3.35 -27.45 -4.05
C THR A 3 -2.28 -26.37 -3.88
N PRO A 4 -1.00 -26.61 -4.24
CA PRO A 4 0.01 -25.58 -4.20
C PRO A 4 -0.32 -24.52 -5.25
N VAL A 5 -0.53 -23.28 -4.81
CA VAL A 5 -0.64 -22.13 -5.70
C VAL A 5 0.67 -22.06 -6.49
N GLY A 6 0.56 -22.26 -7.80
CA GLY A 6 1.69 -22.44 -8.70
C GLY A 6 2.79 -21.40 -8.47
N THR A 7 4.02 -21.89 -8.47
CA THR A 7 5.23 -21.08 -8.42
C THR A 7 5.19 -20.09 -9.58
N LEU A 8 4.79 -18.84 -9.31
CA LEU A 8 4.89 -17.76 -10.28
C LEU A 8 6.39 -17.54 -10.52
N SER A 9 6.88 -18.04 -11.66
CA SER A 9 8.28 -17.95 -12.10
C SER A 9 8.75 -16.52 -12.44
N GLY A 10 8.13 -15.49 -11.85
CA GLY A 10 8.44 -14.08 -12.07
C GLY A 10 8.21 -13.26 -10.80
N ARG A 11 8.97 -12.16 -10.66
CA ARG A 11 8.79 -11.22 -9.54
C ARG A 11 7.35 -10.72 -9.49
N MET A 12 6.75 -10.73 -8.30
CA MET A 12 5.42 -10.16 -8.07
C MET A 12 5.48 -8.63 -8.24
N ARG A 13 4.42 -8.02 -8.76
CA ARG A 13 4.38 -6.58 -9.05
C ARG A 13 3.78 -5.82 -7.88
N MET A 14 4.57 -4.92 -7.30
CA MET A 14 4.17 -4.04 -6.20
C MET A 14 3.96 -2.61 -6.71
N LEU A 15 2.85 -1.99 -6.33
CA LEU A 15 2.63 -0.55 -6.47
C LEU A 15 2.85 0.17 -5.14
N CYS A 16 3.90 0.99 -5.04
CA CYS A 16 4.13 1.83 -3.85
C CYS A 16 3.63 3.25 -4.08
N VAL A 17 2.53 3.60 -3.42
CA VAL A 17 1.86 4.90 -3.50
C VAL A 17 2.40 5.85 -2.43
N ASP A 18 2.85 7.02 -2.89
CA ASP A 18 3.37 8.11 -2.05
C ASP A 18 4.53 7.69 -1.10
N ASP A 19 5.26 6.63 -1.44
CA ASP A 19 6.52 6.21 -0.80
C ASP A 19 7.62 7.24 -1.07
N THR A 20 7.56 8.32 -0.30
CA THR A 20 8.23 9.57 -0.63
C THR A 20 9.73 9.50 -0.42
N TYR A 21 10.16 8.79 0.63
CA TYR A 21 11.57 8.61 0.97
C TYR A 21 12.17 7.35 0.33
N ARG A 22 11.38 6.60 -0.43
CA ARG A 22 11.77 5.37 -1.12
C ARG A 22 12.25 4.23 -0.21
N LEU A 23 12.18 4.38 1.11
CA LEU A 23 12.65 3.38 2.06
C LEU A 23 11.92 2.05 1.86
N LEU A 24 10.60 2.10 1.72
CA LEU A 24 9.80 0.88 1.52
C LEU A 24 10.10 0.22 0.16
N SER A 25 10.03 1.01 -0.92
CA SER A 25 10.27 0.48 -2.26
C SER A 25 11.71 0.01 -2.48
N GLN A 26 12.69 0.61 -1.81
CA GLN A 26 14.07 0.15 -1.80
C GLN A 26 14.18 -1.21 -1.12
N THR A 27 13.71 -1.34 0.13
CA THR A 27 13.74 -2.61 0.87
C THR A 27 13.01 -3.73 0.13
N LEU A 28 11.87 -3.44 -0.52
CA LEU A 28 11.13 -4.44 -1.29
C LEU A 28 11.89 -4.92 -2.53
N ARG A 29 12.64 -4.03 -3.21
CA ARG A 29 13.52 -4.42 -4.32
C ARG A 29 14.71 -5.26 -3.86
N GLU A 30 15.33 -4.88 -2.74
CA GLU A 30 16.47 -5.59 -2.15
C GLU A 30 16.11 -7.02 -1.73
N ARG A 31 14.88 -7.25 -1.25
CA ARG A 31 14.36 -8.59 -0.93
C ARG A 31 14.16 -9.51 -2.14
N GLY A 32 14.32 -9.02 -3.37
CA GLY A 32 14.41 -9.83 -4.60
C GLY A 32 13.09 -10.33 -5.22
N ASN A 33 12.01 -10.46 -4.43
CA ASN A 33 10.74 -11.05 -4.89
C ASN A 33 9.77 -10.05 -5.56
N TRP A 34 10.06 -8.74 -5.48
CA TRP A 34 9.16 -7.69 -5.95
C TRP A 34 9.74 -6.89 -7.12
N SER A 35 8.94 -6.71 -8.16
CA SER A 35 9.09 -5.65 -9.16
C SER A 35 8.28 -4.44 -8.69
N VAL A 36 8.98 -3.40 -8.23
CA VAL A 36 8.34 -2.26 -7.55
C VAL A 36 8.19 -1.06 -8.48
N THR A 37 6.94 -0.65 -8.70
CA THR A 37 6.59 0.62 -9.34
C THR A 37 6.17 1.63 -8.28
N ASN A 38 6.73 2.82 -8.34
CA ASN A 38 6.31 3.90 -7.46
C ASN A 38 5.38 4.86 -8.20
N TRP A 39 4.31 5.29 -7.53
CA TRP A 39 3.42 6.33 -8.02
C TRP A 39 3.21 7.36 -6.92
N ASN A 40 3.29 8.64 -7.28
CA ASN A 40 2.94 9.73 -6.36
C ASN A 40 1.71 10.43 -6.93
N ARG A 41 0.68 10.64 -6.11
CA ARG A 41 -0.52 11.37 -6.56
C ARG A 41 -0.21 12.86 -6.71
N PHE A 42 0.54 13.40 -5.76
CA PHE A 42 0.94 14.81 -5.72
C PHE A 42 2.41 14.96 -6.08
N SER A 43 2.75 16.07 -6.74
CA SER A 43 4.15 16.43 -6.99
C SER A 43 4.83 16.82 -5.68
N ARG A 44 6.09 16.43 -5.51
CA ARG A 44 6.90 16.85 -4.36
C ARG A 44 8.36 17.00 -4.77
N LYS A 45 8.95 18.18 -4.52
CA LYS A 45 10.33 18.50 -4.91
C LYS A 45 10.59 18.13 -6.38
N ASP A 46 11.52 17.20 -6.62
CA ASP A 46 11.95 16.65 -7.90
C ASP A 46 11.02 15.55 -8.46
N ARG A 47 9.96 15.19 -7.74
CA ARG A 47 9.08 14.07 -8.10
C ARG A 47 7.77 14.58 -8.70
N ARG A 48 7.50 14.10 -9.92
CA ARG A 48 6.26 14.39 -10.65
C ARG A 48 5.10 13.61 -10.05
N GLY A 49 4.04 14.33 -9.68
CA GLY A 49 2.74 13.75 -9.36
C GLY A 49 2.00 13.33 -10.63
N ALA A 50 1.13 12.34 -10.52
CA ALA A 50 0.26 11.92 -11.60
C ALA A 50 -1.13 11.55 -11.06
N VAL A 51 -2.17 11.85 -11.84
CA VAL A 51 -3.57 11.61 -11.45
C VAL A 51 -3.88 10.12 -11.27
N LYS A 52 -3.17 9.25 -11.99
CA LYS A 52 -3.34 7.79 -11.95
C LYS A 52 -2.00 7.05 -11.95
N PRO A 53 -1.93 5.83 -11.38
CA PRO A 53 -0.77 4.97 -11.53
C PRO A 53 -0.47 4.70 -13.01
N PRO A 54 0.79 4.33 -13.35
CA PRO A 54 1.15 3.92 -14.70
C PRO A 54 0.22 2.84 -15.25
N ALA A 55 -0.17 3.00 -16.52
CA ALA A 55 -0.91 1.99 -17.27
C ALA A 55 -0.01 0.77 -17.56
N GLY A 56 -0.63 -0.36 -17.91
CA GLY A 56 0.07 -1.62 -18.21
C GLY A 56 -0.47 -2.79 -17.40
N ALA A 57 0.36 -3.81 -17.17
CA ALA A 57 0.00 -4.99 -16.39
C ALA A 57 -0.51 -4.61 -14.98
N SER A 58 -1.49 -5.36 -14.47
CA SER A 58 -2.03 -5.16 -13.13
C SER A 58 -1.04 -5.54 -12.04
N PHE A 59 -1.13 -4.90 -10.89
CA PHE A 59 -0.27 -5.17 -9.72
C PHE A 59 -0.83 -6.33 -8.89
N ASP A 60 0.08 -7.11 -8.29
CA ASP A 60 -0.27 -8.19 -7.37
C ASP A 60 -0.61 -7.64 -5.98
N ALA A 61 0.06 -6.55 -5.60
CA ALA A 61 -0.22 -5.85 -4.36
C ALA A 61 0.15 -4.36 -4.45
N ALA A 62 -0.35 -3.59 -3.50
CA ALA A 62 -0.06 -2.18 -3.37
C ALA A 62 0.18 -1.78 -1.91
N THR A 63 0.94 -0.71 -1.72
CA THR A 63 1.10 -0.05 -0.43
C THR A 63 0.71 1.41 -0.58
N VAL A 64 -0.09 1.95 0.33
CA VAL A 64 -0.51 3.34 0.34
C VAL A 64 -0.07 3.98 1.64
N ARG A 65 0.84 4.95 1.57
CA ARG A 65 1.05 5.85 2.69
C ARG A 65 -0.21 6.70 2.85
N LEU A 66 -0.80 6.73 4.04
CA LEU A 66 -2.04 7.46 4.31
C LEU A 66 -1.91 8.93 3.88
N PRO A 67 -2.72 9.40 2.90
CA PRO A 67 -2.76 10.81 2.53
C PRO A 67 -3.36 11.67 3.65
N PRO A 68 -3.02 12.98 3.71
CA PRO A 68 -3.40 13.85 4.83
C PRO A 68 -4.90 14.16 4.91
N THR A 69 -5.70 13.83 3.88
CA THR A 69 -7.14 14.08 3.87
C THR A 69 -7.92 12.86 3.42
N LYS A 70 -9.14 12.69 3.95
CA LYS A 70 -10.07 11.60 3.57
C LYS A 70 -10.32 11.58 2.05
N ALA A 71 -10.54 12.73 1.43
CA ALA A 71 -10.76 12.83 -0.02
C ALA A 71 -9.52 12.38 -0.82
N ALA A 72 -8.31 12.80 -0.40
CA ALA A 72 -7.08 12.36 -1.06
C ALA A 72 -6.87 10.84 -0.94
N PHE A 73 -7.18 10.29 0.24
CA PHE A 73 -7.16 8.86 0.49
C PHE A 73 -8.17 8.10 -0.39
N ALA A 74 -9.43 8.49 -0.41
CA ALA A 74 -10.46 7.86 -1.24
C ALA A 74 -10.07 7.84 -2.73
N MET A 75 -9.56 8.96 -3.25
CA MET A 75 -9.12 9.00 -4.64
C MET A 75 -7.88 8.13 -4.93
N ALA A 76 -6.95 8.01 -3.96
CA ALA A 76 -5.82 7.10 -4.09
C ALA A 76 -6.27 5.64 -4.04
N ALA A 77 -7.20 5.29 -3.14
CA ALA A 77 -7.77 3.96 -3.00
C ALA A 77 -8.47 3.49 -4.28
N VAL A 78 -9.32 4.34 -4.87
CA VAL A 78 -9.98 4.04 -6.17
C VAL A 78 -8.95 3.77 -7.27
N ALA A 79 -7.92 4.62 -7.37
CA ALA A 79 -6.89 4.48 -8.38
C ALA A 79 -6.03 3.21 -8.20
N VAL A 80 -5.80 2.80 -6.94
CA VAL A 80 -5.11 1.55 -6.60
C VAL A 80 -5.99 0.34 -6.92
N ALA A 81 -7.24 0.33 -6.48
CA ALA A 81 -8.18 -0.76 -6.73
C ALA A 81 -8.32 -1.04 -8.23
N ALA A 82 -8.42 0.02 -9.05
CA ALA A 82 -8.48 -0.09 -10.51
C ALA A 82 -7.22 -0.66 -11.18
N ARG A 83 -6.10 -0.78 -10.45
CA ARG A 83 -4.81 -1.29 -10.97
C ARG A 83 -4.36 -2.58 -10.31
N LEU A 84 -5.02 -3.03 -9.26
CA LEU A 84 -4.80 -4.35 -8.68
C LEU A 84 -5.44 -5.42 -9.58
N ARG A 85 -4.84 -6.60 -9.62
CA ARG A 85 -5.54 -7.78 -10.13
C ARG A 85 -6.65 -8.20 -9.16
N ALA A 86 -7.64 -8.94 -9.64
CA ALA A 86 -8.60 -9.61 -8.76
C ALA A 86 -7.86 -10.46 -7.69
N GLY A 87 -8.31 -10.36 -6.44
CA GLY A 87 -7.65 -10.95 -5.28
C GLY A 87 -6.28 -10.35 -4.92
N GLY A 88 -5.92 -9.19 -5.47
CA GLY A 88 -4.74 -8.42 -5.06
C GLY A 88 -4.98 -7.71 -3.72
N VAL A 89 -3.89 -7.40 -3.00
CA VAL A 89 -3.98 -6.82 -1.64
C VAL A 89 -3.44 -5.39 -1.64
N ALA A 90 -4.10 -4.50 -0.90
CA ALA A 90 -3.59 -3.16 -0.60
C ALA A 90 -3.31 -3.01 0.90
N TRP A 91 -2.10 -2.58 1.26
CA TRP A 91 -1.76 -2.19 2.62
C TRP A 91 -1.74 -0.68 2.75
N ILE A 92 -2.61 -0.15 3.59
CA ILE A 92 -2.64 1.28 3.92
C ILE A 92 -1.99 1.45 5.27
N TYR A 93 -1.01 2.34 5.36
CA TYR A 93 -0.23 2.55 6.58
C TYR A 93 -0.11 4.03 6.91
N GLY A 94 -0.15 4.33 8.21
CA GLY A 94 -0.04 5.66 8.78
C GLY A 94 -0.05 5.57 10.30
N ALA A 95 0.19 6.70 10.97
CA ALA A 95 0.14 6.81 12.41
C ALA A 95 -1.29 7.11 12.91
N ASP A 96 -1.53 6.85 14.19
CA ASP A 96 -2.80 7.21 14.85
C ASP A 96 -3.13 8.70 14.70
N ARG A 97 -2.13 9.58 14.85
CA ARG A 97 -2.30 11.03 14.67
C ARG A 97 -2.52 11.46 13.22
N GLU A 98 -2.21 10.59 12.25
CA GLU A 98 -2.54 10.82 10.84
C GLU A 98 -3.98 10.38 10.52
N GLY A 99 -4.69 9.75 11.47
CA GLY A 99 -6.09 9.37 11.33
C GLY A 99 -6.34 7.99 10.72
N ILE A 100 -5.33 7.10 10.70
CA ILE A 100 -5.43 5.76 10.09
C ILE A 100 -6.61 4.93 10.61
N ARG A 101 -7.02 5.16 11.88
CA ARG A 101 -8.16 4.47 12.51
C ARG A 101 -9.51 4.81 11.86
N GLY A 102 -9.66 5.99 11.27
CA GLY A 102 -10.90 6.39 10.60
C GLY A 102 -11.00 5.91 9.15
N CYS A 103 -9.99 5.21 8.62
CA CYS A 103 -9.96 4.79 7.22
C CYS A 103 -10.94 3.66 6.91
N GLU A 104 -11.20 2.77 7.87
CA GLU A 104 -12.12 1.63 7.67
C GLU A 104 -13.59 2.05 7.62
N THR A 105 -13.98 3.07 8.39
CA THR A 105 -15.39 3.49 8.49
C THR A 105 -15.78 4.56 7.48
N ASP A 106 -14.90 5.54 7.24
CA ASP A 106 -15.28 6.76 6.52
C ASP A 106 -14.37 7.10 5.33
N GLY A 107 -13.23 6.41 5.21
CA GLY A 107 -12.17 6.78 4.28
C GLY A 107 -12.24 6.06 2.93
N LEU A 108 -12.83 4.87 2.90
CA LEU A 108 -12.87 4.00 1.73
C LEU A 108 -14.24 4.06 1.06
N PRO A 109 -14.31 4.33 -0.25
CA PRO A 109 -15.54 4.14 -1.02
C PRO A 109 -16.01 2.67 -1.01
N ASP A 110 -17.32 2.49 -0.94
CA ASP A 110 -17.95 1.17 -0.88
C ASP A 110 -17.61 0.29 -2.10
N GLY A 111 -17.44 -1.01 -1.83
CA GLY A 111 -17.27 -2.02 -2.88
C GLY A 111 -15.92 -2.04 -3.59
N LEU A 112 -14.93 -1.25 -3.13
CA LEU A 112 -13.57 -1.31 -3.70
C LEU A 112 -12.79 -2.58 -3.32
N PHE A 113 -13.03 -3.09 -2.11
CA PHE A 113 -12.35 -4.26 -1.57
C PHE A 113 -13.38 -5.17 -0.90
N GLU A 114 -13.24 -6.48 -1.07
CA GLU A 114 -14.14 -7.48 -0.48
C GLU A 114 -13.97 -7.62 1.04
N ASP A 115 -12.77 -7.30 1.54
CA ASP A 115 -12.39 -7.40 2.96
C ASP A 115 -11.47 -6.24 3.33
N VAL A 116 -11.80 -5.55 4.41
CA VAL A 116 -11.04 -4.41 4.94
C VAL A 116 -10.84 -4.63 6.42
N ARG A 117 -9.57 -4.63 6.86
CA ARG A 117 -9.21 -4.85 8.26
C ARG A 117 -8.17 -3.85 8.71
N VAL A 118 -8.37 -3.25 9.87
CA VAL A 118 -7.33 -2.47 10.56
C VAL A 118 -6.45 -3.40 11.38
N VAL A 119 -5.16 -3.39 11.09
CA VAL A 119 -4.15 -4.15 11.82
C VAL A 119 -3.34 -3.19 12.69
N HIS A 120 -3.38 -3.42 14.00
CA HIS A 120 -2.62 -2.64 14.97
C HIS A 120 -1.20 -3.20 15.09
N ALA A 121 -0.22 -2.48 14.56
CA ALA A 121 1.17 -2.74 14.88
C ALA A 121 1.53 -1.99 16.17
N SER A 122 1.38 -2.64 17.33
CA SER A 122 2.02 -2.12 18.54
C SER A 122 3.53 -2.24 18.36
N SER A 123 4.28 -1.17 18.64
CA SER A 123 5.70 -1.32 18.94
C SER A 123 5.76 -2.27 20.13
N GLY A 124 6.23 -3.51 19.92
CA GLY A 124 6.47 -4.41 21.04
C GLY A 124 7.33 -3.64 22.03
N GLY A 125 6.76 -3.35 23.21
CA GLY A 125 7.53 -2.78 24.29
C GLY A 125 8.68 -3.74 24.52
N ALA A 126 9.91 -3.30 24.29
CA ALA A 126 11.02 -3.92 24.98
C ALA A 126 10.72 -3.67 26.47
N SER A 127 10.09 -4.64 27.12
CA SER A 127 10.06 -4.74 28.57
C SER A 127 11.52 -5.00 28.97
N GLY A 128 12.29 -3.93 29.05
CA GLY A 128 13.58 -3.90 29.72
C GLY A 128 13.31 -4.10 31.20
N GLY A 129 13.11 -5.37 31.59
CA GLY A 129 13.39 -5.80 32.94
C GLY A 129 14.91 -5.79 33.12
N GLY A 130 15.39 -5.10 34.15
CA GLY A 130 16.77 -5.22 34.58
C GLY A 130 17.29 -4.00 35.32
N GLY A 131 17.46 -4.15 36.64
CA GLY A 131 18.38 -3.36 37.47
C GLY A 131 17.72 -2.55 38.56
#